data_AF-A0A832UYW1-F1
#
_entry.id   AF-A0A832UYW1-F1
#
_cell.length_a   1.000
_cell.length_b   1.000
_cell.length_c   1.000
_cell.angle_alpha   90.00
_cell.angle_beta   90.00
_cell.angle_gamma   90.00
#
_symmetry.space_group_name_H-M   'P 1'
#
loop_
_entity.id
_entity.type
_entity.pdbx_description
1 polymer ?
#
loop_
_entity_poly.entity_id
_entity_poly.type
_entity_poly.pdbx_seq_one_letter_code
_entity_poly.pdbx_strand_id
1 'polypeptide(L)' 'MAEFERPQREMHKATCAECKNECEVPFKPAEDRPVYCRDCFAKRRNY' A
#
# COMPACT_ATOMS: atom_id res chain seq x y z
N MET A 1 27.39 -7.21 -19.79
CA MET A 1 26.67 -7.74 -18.62
C MET A 1 25.45 -6.84 -18.44
N ALA A 2 24.26 -7.31 -18.76
CA ALA A 2 23.06 -6.48 -18.70
C ALA A 2 22.50 -6.54 -17.27
N GLU A 3 22.80 -5.50 -16.50
CA GLU A 3 22.30 -5.28 -15.15
C GLU A 3 20.84 -4.86 -15.26
N PHE A 4 19.94 -5.82 -15.13
CA PHE A 4 18.51 -5.54 -14.99
C PHE A 4 18.29 -4.93 -13.61
N GLU A 5 18.48 -3.62 -13.49
CA GLU A 5 18.08 -2.80 -12.34
C GLU A 5 16.56 -2.87 -12.22
N ARG A 6 16.07 -3.90 -11.53
CA ARG A 6 14.66 -4.00 -11.15
C ARG A 6 14.39 -2.77 -10.26
N PRO A 7 13.48 -1.86 -10.65
CA PRO A 7 13.19 -0.69 -9.83
C PRO A 7 12.78 -1.19 -8.45
N GLN A 8 13.51 -0.76 -7.43
CA GLN A 8 13.22 -1.09 -6.04
C GLN A 8 11.79 -0.64 -5.78
N ARG A 9 10.94 -1.59 -5.39
CA ARG A 9 9.53 -1.32 -5.16
C ARG A 9 9.45 -0.34 -4.00
N GLU A 10 9.16 0.93 -4.29
CA GLU A 10 9.03 1.95 -3.25
C GLU A 10 7.81 1.61 -2.41
N MET A 11 8.08 1.04 -1.24
CA MET A 11 7.07 0.78 -0.21
C MET A 11 6.92 2.08 0.59
N HIS A 12 5.74 2.68 0.53
CA HIS A 12 5.41 3.88 1.31
C HIS A 12 4.75 3.48 2.62
N LYS A 13 5.22 4.06 3.73
CA LYS A 13 4.52 3.94 5.01
C LYS A 13 3.22 4.74 4.93
N ALA A 14 2.11 4.09 5.23
CA ALA A 14 0.79 4.70 5.22
C ALA A 14 -0.07 4.19 6.37
N THR A 15 -1.03 5.02 6.77
CA THR A 15 -1.98 4.70 7.82
C THR A 15 -3.28 4.21 7.20
N CYS A 16 -3.71 3.02 7.60
CA CYS A 16 -4.97 2.41 7.19
C CYS A 16 -6.17 3.28 7.60
N ALA A 17 -7.01 3.72 6.66
CA ALA A 17 -8.17 4.56 6.95
C ALA A 17 -9.29 3.82 7.72
N GLU A 18 -9.38 2.50 7.57
CA GLU A 18 -10.33 1.66 8.33
C GLU A 18 -9.81 1.31 9.73
N CYS A 19 -8.60 0.74 9.78
CA CYS A 19 -8.03 0.13 10.96
C CYS A 19 -7.03 1.02 11.72
N LYS A 20 -6.64 2.15 11.14
CA LYS A 20 -5.68 3.14 11.69
C LYS A 20 -4.30 2.58 12.05
N ASN A 21 -3.98 1.39 11.55
CA ASN A 21 -2.67 0.77 11.69
C ASN A 21 -1.69 1.30 10.65
N GLU A 22 -0.42 1.37 11.03
CA GLU A 22 0.69 1.67 10.16
C GLU A 22 1.01 0.44 9.28
N CYS A 23 1.10 0.64 7.98
CA CYS A 23 1.38 -0.42 7.02
C CYS A 23 2.23 0.09 5.86
N GLU A 24 2.96 -0.82 5.22
CA GLU A 24 3.78 -0.52 4.06
C GLU A 24 3.02 -0.88 2.79
N VAL A 25 2.75 0.12 1.96
CA VAL A 25 1.92 -0.01 0.78
C VAL A 25 2.70 0.43 -0.47
N PRO A 26 2.52 -0.25 -1.61
CA PRO A 26 3.22 0.09 -2.86
C PRO A 26 2.60 1.31 -3.59
N PHE A 27 1.74 2.06 -2.91
CA PHE A 27 1.04 3.22 -3.46
C PHE A 27 1.25 4.42 -2.54
N LYS A 28 1.35 5.62 -3.11
CA LYS A 28 1.51 6.84 -2.31
C LYS A 28 0.23 7.11 -1.49
N PRO A 29 0.31 7.25 -0.16
CA PRO A 29 -0.81 7.74 0.63
C PRO A 29 -1.15 9.16 0.16
N ALA A 30 -2.38 9.36 -0.27
CA ALA A 30 -2.90 10.66 -0.66
C ALA A 30 -3.98 11.08 0.34
N GLU A 31 -4.04 12.38 0.65
CA GLU A 31 -5.06 12.91 1.57
C GLU A 31 -6.47 12.78 0.97
N ASP A 32 -6.58 12.84 -0.36
CA ASP A 32 -7.83 12.61 -1.10
C ASP A 32 -8.25 11.14 -1.22
N ARG A 33 -7.35 10.16 -1.00
CA ARG A 33 -7.67 8.73 -1.17
C ARG A 33 -7.31 7.90 0.06
N PRO A 34 -8.31 7.29 0.74
CA PRO A 34 -8.07 6.49 1.92
C PRO A 34 -7.18 5.28 1.59
N VAL A 35 -6.11 5.13 2.35
CA VAL A 35 -5.23 3.97 2.26
C VAL A 35 -5.84 2.80 3.00
N TYR A 36 -5.84 1.63 2.37
CA TYR A 36 -6.27 0.40 3.02
C TYR A 36 -5.10 -0.57 3.09
N CYS A 37 -4.89 -1.16 4.26
CA CYS A 37 -3.97 -2.28 4.40
C CYS A 37 -4.50 -3.49 3.62
N ARG A 38 -3.61 -4.46 3.37
CA ARG A 38 -3.94 -5.67 2.61
C ARG A 38 -5.15 -6.42 3.20
N ASP A 39 -5.27 -6.45 4.53
CA ASP A 39 -6.39 -7.06 5.25
C ASP A 39 -7.73 -6.34 5.05
N CYS A 40 -7.78 -5.02 5.21
CA CYS A 40 -9.00 -4.23 4.98
C CYS A 40 -9.42 -4.27 3.51
N PHE A 41 -8.44 -4.18 2.59
CA PHE A 41 -8.70 -4.30 1.17
C PHE A 41 -9.23 -5.69 0.80
N ALA A 42 -8.67 -6.75 1.38
CA ALA A 42 -9.16 -8.13 1.19
C ALA A 42 -10.58 -8.33 1.73
N LYS A 43 -10.89 -7.78 2.92
CA LYS A 43 -12.25 -7.80 3.48
C LYS A 43 -13.29 -7.12 2.58
N ARG A 44 -12.95 -5.99 1.97
CA ARG A 44 -13.86 -5.25 1.07
C ARG A 44 -14.10 -5.94 -0.27
N ARG A 45 -13.14 -6.72 -0.78
CA ARG A 45 -13.19 -7.29 -2.13
C ARG A 45 -13.88 -8.66 -2.21
N ASN A 46 -14.28 -9.22 -1.07
CA ASN A 46 -14.92 -10.54 -0.96
C ASN A 46 -16.45 -10.44 -0.79
N TYR A 47 -17.10 -9.53 -1.50
CA TYR A 47 -18.55 -9.50 -1.67
C TYR A 47 -18.91 -9.60 -3.16
#